data_AF-A0A9X1L0P6-F1
#
_entry.id   AF-A0A9X1L0P6-F1
#
_cell.length_a   1.000
_cell.length_b   1.000
_cell.length_c   1.000
_cell.angle_alpha   90.00
_cell.angle_beta   90.00
_cell.angle_gamma   90.00
#
_symmetry.space_group_name_H-M   'P 1'
#
loop_
_entity.id
_entity.type
_entity.pdbx_description
1 polymer ?
#
loop_
_entity_poly.entity_id
_entity_poly.type
_entity_poly.pdbx_seq_one_letter_code
_entity_poly.pdbx_strand_id
1 'polypeptide(L)'
;MQFEEILRLPEKSEPLKKWPVEICALWYDRQGEWEKAHELVQDADSGNGAWVHAYLHRKEGDLWNADYWYHRAGRRRPDTSITEEWFDILKNIAG
;
A
#
# COMPACT_ATOMS: atom_id res chain seq x y z
N MET A 1 -15.30 -3.76 0.65
CA MET A 1 -14.73 -4.83 1.49
C MET A 1 -14.20 -4.15 2.72
N GLN A 2 -14.46 -4.68 3.91
CA GLN A 2 -14.07 -4.03 5.16
C GLN A 2 -12.65 -4.46 5.57
N PHE A 3 -11.91 -3.54 6.21
CA PHE A 3 -10.57 -3.77 6.77
C PHE A 3 -10.39 -5.14 7.45
N GLU A 4 -11.31 -5.50 8.36
CA GLU A 4 -11.28 -6.76 9.12
C GLU A 4 -11.41 -8.01 8.24
N GLU A 5 -12.14 -7.93 7.13
CA GLU A 5 -12.28 -9.05 6.19
C GLU A 5 -10.94 -9.35 5.52
N ILE A 6 -10.20 -8.32 5.12
CA ILE A 6 -8.90 -8.44 4.46
C ILE A 6 -7.86 -9.04 5.40
N LEU A 7 -7.86 -8.65 6.68
CA LEU A 7 -6.92 -9.19 7.65
C LEU A 7 -7.09 -10.70 7.89
N ARG A 8 -8.34 -11.18 7.84
CA ARG A 8 -8.69 -12.59 8.10
C ARG A 8 -8.45 -13.52 6.92
N LEU A 9 -8.17 -12.99 5.73
CA LEU A 9 -7.90 -13.82 4.57
C LEU A 9 -6.59 -14.59 4.75
N PRO A 10 -6.54 -15.88 4.35
CA PRO A 10 -5.34 -16.67 4.43
C PRO A 10 -4.27 -16.13 3.48
N GLU A 11 -3.01 -16.26 3.89
CA GLU A 11 -1.85 -16.12 3.01
C GLU A 11 -2.06 -17.02 1.78
N LYS A 12 -1.73 -16.50 0.59
CA LYS A 12 -2.00 -17.09 -0.74
C LYS A 12 -3.43 -17.00 -1.29
N SER A 13 -4.36 -16.31 -0.64
CA SER A 13 -5.59 -15.90 -1.36
C SER A 13 -5.26 -14.85 -2.42
N GLU A 14 -5.93 -14.90 -3.58
CA GLU A 14 -5.76 -13.89 -4.62
C GLU A 14 -6.69 -12.70 -4.36
N PRO A 15 -6.21 -11.45 -4.47
CA PRO A 15 -7.08 -10.29 -4.55
C PRO A 15 -8.14 -10.50 -5.64
N LEU A 16 -9.40 -10.29 -5.32
CA LEU A 16 -10.45 -10.38 -6.32
C LEU A 16 -10.29 -9.23 -7.31
N LYS A 17 -10.55 -9.47 -8.60
CA LYS A 17 -10.56 -8.43 -9.67
C LYS A 17 -11.41 -7.16 -9.36
N LYS A 18 -12.22 -7.19 -8.30
CA LYS A 18 -13.08 -6.09 -7.85
C LYS A 18 -12.47 -5.22 -6.76
N TRP A 19 -11.31 -5.57 -6.21
CA TRP A 19 -10.67 -4.77 -5.17
C TRP A 19 -10.01 -3.53 -5.79
N PRO A 20 -10.01 -2.39 -5.08
CA PRO A 20 -9.18 -1.25 -5.42
C PRO A 20 -7.71 -1.68 -5.59
N VAL A 21 -7.04 -1.10 -6.57
CA VAL A 21 -5.65 -1.48 -6.92
C VAL A 21 -4.69 -1.28 -5.75
N GLU A 22 -4.95 -0.28 -4.92
CA GLU A 22 -4.20 0.04 -3.71
C GLU A 22 -4.28 -1.07 -2.67
N ILE A 23 -5.48 -1.66 -2.50
CA ILE A 23 -5.69 -2.79 -1.59
C ILE A 23 -5.02 -4.05 -2.15
N CYS A 24 -5.09 -4.27 -3.48
CA CYS A 24 -4.36 -5.37 -4.12
C CYS A 24 -2.85 -5.26 -3.90
N ALA A 25 -2.28 -4.06 -4.03
CA ALA A 25 -0.86 -3.81 -3.79
C ALA A 25 -0.46 -4.09 -2.34
N LEU A 26 -1.20 -3.56 -1.35
CA LEU A 26 -0.96 -3.85 0.06
C LEU A 26 -1.07 -5.35 0.38
N TRP A 27 -2.00 -6.05 -0.27
CA TRP A 27 -2.13 -7.50 -0.13
C TRP A 27 -0.90 -8.25 -0.64
N TYR A 28 -0.43 -7.95 -1.86
CA TYR A 28 0.77 -8.58 -2.40
C TYR A 28 2.01 -8.24 -1.56
N ASP A 29 2.13 -7.02 -1.07
CA ASP A 29 3.20 -6.63 -0.14
C ASP A 29 3.21 -7.49 1.14
N ARG A 30 2.02 -7.77 1.70
CA ARG A 30 1.87 -8.67 2.86
C ARG A 30 2.32 -10.10 2.56
N GLN A 31 2.16 -10.57 1.32
CA GLN A 31 2.64 -11.89 0.90
C GLN A 31 4.16 -11.93 0.62
N GLY A 32 4.86 -10.80 0.73
CA GLY A 32 6.27 -10.68 0.36
C GLY A 32 6.50 -10.45 -1.14
N GLU A 33 5.44 -10.26 -1.92
CA GLU A 33 5.47 -10.03 -3.36
C GLU A 33 5.62 -8.52 -3.65
N TRP A 34 6.72 -7.92 -3.19
CA TRP A 34 6.94 -6.47 -3.27
C TRP A 34 6.93 -5.96 -4.72
N GLU A 35 7.59 -6.65 -5.65
CA GLU A 35 7.65 -6.24 -7.06
C GLU A 35 6.24 -6.14 -7.66
N LYS A 36 5.42 -7.15 -7.41
CA LYS A 36 4.03 -7.18 -7.87
C LYS A 36 3.19 -6.08 -7.22
N ALA A 37 3.41 -5.79 -5.94
CA ALA A 37 2.75 -4.69 -5.25
C ALA A 37 3.11 -3.34 -5.90
N HIS A 38 4.40 -3.14 -6.20
CA HIS A 38 4.93 -1.93 -6.82
C HIS A 38 4.39 -1.73 -8.24
N GLU A 39 4.42 -2.76 -9.06
CA GLU A 39 3.89 -2.73 -10.44
C GLU A 39 2.41 -2.32 -10.50
N LEU A 40 1.60 -2.75 -9.52
CA LEU A 40 0.18 -2.42 -9.47
C LEU A 40 -0.09 -0.92 -9.26
N VAL A 41 0.79 -0.23 -8.54
CA VAL A 41 0.65 1.20 -8.23
C VAL A 41 1.66 2.08 -8.94
N GLN A 42 2.47 1.53 -9.85
CA GLN A 42 3.53 2.26 -10.54
C GLN A 42 3.01 3.50 -11.30
N ASP A 43 1.82 3.35 -11.90
CA ASP A 43 1.11 4.37 -12.68
C ASP A 43 -0.09 4.93 -11.89
N ALA A 44 -0.03 4.89 -10.55
CA ALA A 44 -1.13 5.37 -9.73
C ALA A 44 -1.31 6.89 -9.83
N ASP A 45 -2.40 7.31 -10.46
CA ASP A 45 -2.85 8.71 -10.51
C ASP A 45 -3.68 9.13 -9.28
N SER A 46 -4.11 8.17 -8.47
CA SER A 46 -4.93 8.44 -7.28
C SER A 46 -4.05 8.82 -6.08
N GLY A 47 -4.57 9.69 -5.20
CA GLY A 47 -3.87 10.03 -3.95
C GLY A 47 -3.63 8.81 -3.03
N ASN A 48 -4.52 7.82 -3.08
CA ASN A 48 -4.36 6.57 -2.33
C ASN A 48 -3.28 5.68 -2.94
N GLY A 49 -3.22 5.57 -4.26
CA GLY A 49 -2.19 4.77 -4.94
C GLY A 49 -0.81 5.39 -4.81
N ALA A 50 -0.71 6.72 -4.92
CA ALA A 50 0.51 7.45 -4.59
C ALA A 50 0.96 7.22 -3.14
N TRP A 51 0.02 7.10 -2.18
CA TRP A 51 0.35 6.79 -0.78
C TRP A 51 0.89 5.37 -0.61
N VAL A 52 0.26 4.37 -1.23
CA VAL A 52 0.78 2.99 -1.23
C VAL A 52 2.17 2.92 -1.88
N HIS A 53 2.36 3.63 -3.00
CA HIS A 53 3.64 3.69 -3.71
C HIS A 53 4.74 4.31 -2.83
N ALA A 54 4.42 5.40 -2.12
CA ALA A 54 5.33 6.02 -1.15
C ALA A 54 5.76 5.05 -0.05
N TYR A 55 4.81 4.30 0.52
CA TYR A 55 5.07 3.27 1.51
C TYR A 55 5.99 2.16 0.97
N LEU A 56 5.79 1.70 -0.26
CA LEU A 56 6.62 0.66 -0.87
C LEU A 56 8.07 1.11 -1.06
N HIS A 57 8.29 2.35 -1.52
CA HIS A 57 9.62 2.96 -1.60
C HIS A 57 10.27 3.14 -0.21
N ARG A 58 9.46 3.51 0.79
CA ARG A 58 9.93 3.61 2.19
C ARG A 58 10.39 2.25 2.73
N LYS A 59 9.65 1.18 2.43
CA LYS A 59 9.94 -0.19 2.87
C LYS A 59 11.24 -0.74 2.27
N GLU A 60 11.54 -0.45 0.99
CA GLU A 60 12.81 -0.85 0.35
C GLU A 60 14.00 0.02 0.75
N GLY A 61 13.76 1.21 1.33
CA GLY A 61 14.78 2.13 1.81
C GLY A 61 15.09 3.30 0.88
N ASP A 62 14.37 3.48 -0.23
CA ASP A 62 14.47 4.65 -1.11
C ASP A 62 13.66 5.82 -0.54
N LEU A 63 14.22 6.46 0.50
CA LEU A 63 13.51 7.52 1.23
C LEU A 63 13.27 8.77 0.39
N TRP A 64 14.16 9.10 -0.55
CA TRP A 64 14.00 10.28 -1.40
C TRP A 64 12.80 10.12 -2.32
N ASN A 65 12.67 8.94 -2.94
CA ASN A 65 11.54 8.65 -3.81
C ASN A 65 10.25 8.43 -3.02
N ALA A 66 10.34 7.81 -1.84
CA ALA A 66 9.22 7.74 -0.91
C ALA A 66 8.67 9.14 -0.59
N ASP A 67 9.53 10.10 -0.23
CA ASP A 67 9.14 11.47 0.09
C ASP A 67 8.49 12.19 -1.10
N TYR A 68 8.97 11.95 -2.34
CA TYR A 68 8.32 12.43 -3.57
C TYR A 68 6.88 11.90 -3.71
N TRP A 69 6.69 10.59 -3.50
CA TRP A 69 5.37 9.98 -3.61
C TRP A 69 4.44 10.36 -2.45
N TYR A 70 4.94 10.52 -1.22
CA TYR A 70 4.16 11.08 -0.12
C TYR A 70 3.65 12.48 -0.47
N HIS A 71 4.51 13.32 -1.04
CA HIS A 71 4.13 14.66 -1.48
C HIS A 71 3.03 14.60 -2.56
N ARG A 72 3.17 13.71 -3.55
CA ARG A 72 2.14 13.47 -4.58
C ARG A 72 0.82 12.96 -3.98
N ALA A 73 0.88 12.20 -2.90
CA ALA A 73 -0.29 11.77 -2.12
C ALA A 73 -0.88 12.87 -1.22
N GLY A 74 -0.29 14.08 -1.18
CA GLY A 74 -0.69 15.17 -0.29
C GLY A 74 -0.38 14.90 1.19
N ARG A 75 0.62 14.04 1.46
CA ARG A 75 0.98 13.55 2.79
C ARG A 75 2.45 13.83 3.09
N ARG A 76 2.81 13.74 4.37
CA ARG A 76 4.22 13.65 4.81
C ARG A 76 4.52 12.22 5.20
N ARG A 77 5.77 11.80 5.04
CA ARG A 77 6.22 10.50 5.53
C ARG A 77 5.95 10.39 7.04
N PRO A 78 5.32 9.31 7.52
CA PRO A 78 5.02 9.17 8.93
C PRO A 78 6.25 8.80 9.75
N ASP A 79 6.20 9.12 11.03
CA ASP A 79 7.18 8.71 12.05
C ASP A 79 6.70 7.46 12.82
N THR A 80 6.16 6.50 12.08
CA THR A 80 5.68 5.20 12.60
C THR A 80 6.47 4.07 11.97
N SER A 81 6.41 2.86 12.50
CA SER A 81 7.03 1.70 11.83
C SER A 81 6.39 1.41 10.46
N ILE A 82 7.10 0.69 9.59
CA ILE A 82 6.56 0.20 8.30
C ILE A 82 5.27 -0.60 8.52
N THR A 83 5.24 -1.46 9.53
CA THR A 83 4.07 -2.28 9.85
C THR A 83 2.87 -1.44 10.28
N GLU A 84 3.08 -0.45 11.16
CA GLU A 84 2.01 0.46 11.59
C GLU A 84 1.46 1.26 10.42
N GLU A 85 2.34 1.80 9.57
CA GLU A 85 1.90 2.52 8.38
C GLU A 85 1.09 1.65 7.43
N TRP A 86 1.49 0.39 7.19
CA TRP A 86 0.74 -0.53 6.35
C TRP A 86 -0.71 -0.70 6.84
N PHE A 87 -0.90 -0.87 8.16
CA PHE A 87 -2.23 -0.97 8.77
C PHE A 87 -3.02 0.33 8.63
N ASP A 88 -2.37 1.47 8.84
CA ASP A 88 -3.02 2.78 8.72
C ASP A 88 -3.50 3.04 7.28
N ILE A 89 -2.69 2.71 6.27
CA ILE A 89 -3.08 2.84 4.87
C ILE A 89 -4.28 1.94 4.59
N LEU A 90 -4.18 0.64 4.94
CA LEU A 90 -5.26 -0.29 4.67
C LEU A 90 -6.57 0.13 5.33
N LYS A 91 -6.52 0.58 6.59
CA LYS A 91 -7.68 1.05 7.33
C LYS A 91 -8.33 2.28 6.71
N ASN A 92 -7.54 3.20 6.16
CA ASN A 92 -8.05 4.41 5.53
C ASN A 92 -8.67 4.15 4.15
N ILE A 93 -8.18 3.15 3.41
CA ILE A 93 -8.68 2.81 2.07
C ILE A 93 -9.86 1.82 2.14
N ALA A 94 -9.82 0.86 3.07
CA ALA A 94 -10.84 -0.19 3.22
C ALA A 94 -11.93 0.13 4.26
N GLY A 95 -11.92 1.36 4.81
CA GLY A 95 -12.90 1.86 5.77
C GLY A 95 -14.31 2.01 5.22
#